data_AF-A0A010TD27-F1
#
_entry.id   AF-A0A010TD27-F1
#
_cell.length_a   1.000
_cell.length_b   1.000
_cell.length_c   1.000
_cell.angle_alpha   90.00
_cell.angle_beta   90.00
_cell.angle_gamma   90.00
#
_symmetry.space_group_name_H-M   'P 1'
#
loop_
_entity.id
_entity.type
_entity.pdbx_description
1 polymer ?
#
loop_
_entity_poly.entity_id
_entity_poly.type
_entity_poly.pdbx_seq_one_letter_code
_entity_poly.pdbx_strand_id
1 'polypeptide(L)'
;MATVDRWLLPDGIEEVLPPEAARIEVARRQVLDLFQSWGYEFVVTPHIEYLESLLTGAGQDLDLRTFKVIDPQSGRQMGFRADITPQVARIDAHTLRHEGPSRLCYAGSVLHAQPRALSTSRSPIQLGAELYGDASPSSDVEVISLMLAMLQLADVPDVHMDLGHVGIYRGLARAAGLSGEVEQQLFDALQRKAIDEVVTLTEGLPADVSGMLRALVDLCGGREVLAAARERLANAPAPVLAALDDLLAIAERLSVRFPDLALYFDLGELRGYHYHTGVVFAVFVPGVGQSIAQGGRYDDIGADFGRARPATGFSTDLKTLVTLGRAEIELPSGGIWMPDSTDAALWQQVCQLRSEGQRVVQALPGQPLAAARDADCDRQLIQQNGLWQVLPLAS
;
A
#
# COMPACT_ATOMS: atom_id res chain seq x y z
N MET A 1 39.92 -3.57 17.73
CA MET A 1 38.46 -3.46 17.64
C MET A 1 38.17 -2.31 16.70
N ALA A 2 37.52 -2.56 15.57
CA ALA A 2 37.04 -1.47 14.73
C ALA A 2 36.20 -0.53 15.61
N THR A 3 36.42 0.78 15.49
CA THR A 3 35.53 1.79 16.07
C THR A 3 34.17 1.59 15.44
N VAL A 4 33.30 0.86 16.12
CA VAL A 4 31.91 0.68 15.71
C VAL A 4 31.24 2.01 16.02
N ASP A 5 30.91 2.77 14.97
CA ASP A 5 30.07 3.96 15.09
C ASP A 5 28.69 3.51 15.57
N ARG A 6 28.40 3.79 16.85
CA ARG A 6 27.25 3.25 17.57
C ARG A 6 25.90 3.86 17.16
N TRP A 7 25.92 4.76 16.17
CA TRP A 7 24.76 5.48 15.64
C TRP A 7 24.46 5.13 14.18
N LEU A 8 25.25 4.26 13.54
CA LEU A 8 24.99 3.87 12.16
C LEU A 8 23.76 2.96 12.07
N LEU A 9 22.86 3.30 11.15
CA LEU A 9 21.74 2.47 10.76
C LEU A 9 22.11 1.61 9.54
N PRO A 10 21.51 0.42 9.37
CA PRO A 10 21.66 -0.35 8.15
C PRO A 10 21.12 0.42 6.94
N ASP A 11 21.72 0.21 5.76
CA ASP A 11 21.26 0.84 4.52
C ASP A 11 19.77 0.62 4.28
N GLY A 12 19.06 1.67 3.86
CA GLY A 12 17.61 1.64 3.61
C GLY A 12 16.75 1.49 4.88
N ILE A 13 17.33 1.56 6.07
CA ILE A 13 16.59 1.69 7.33
C ILE A 13 16.81 3.11 7.85
N GLU A 14 15.71 3.81 8.08
CA GLU A 14 15.72 5.25 8.35
C GLU A 14 14.93 5.58 9.62
N GLU A 15 15.33 6.66 10.27
CA GLU A 15 14.57 7.28 11.37
C GLU A 15 13.63 8.33 10.81
N VAL A 16 12.41 8.37 11.33
CA VAL A 16 11.46 9.44 11.07
C VAL A 16 11.43 10.34 12.31
N LEU A 17 11.84 11.61 12.13
CA LEU A 17 11.98 12.57 13.23
C LEU A 17 10.65 13.25 13.57
N PRO A 18 10.49 13.89 14.75
CA PRO A 18 9.18 14.27 15.29
C PRO A 18 8.27 15.08 14.36
N PRO A 19 8.72 16.12 13.62
CA PRO A 19 7.82 16.86 12.72
C PRO A 19 7.27 15.97 11.59
N GLU A 20 8.10 15.09 11.04
CA GLU A 20 7.71 14.17 9.98
C GLU A 20 6.87 13.01 10.52
N ALA A 21 7.25 12.47 11.69
CA ALA A 21 6.50 11.41 12.37
C ALA A 21 5.08 11.87 12.73
N ALA A 22 4.94 13.12 13.17
CA ALA A 22 3.63 13.71 13.43
C ALA A 22 2.80 13.83 12.14
N ARG A 23 3.41 14.24 11.01
CA ARG A 23 2.72 14.29 9.72
C ARG A 23 2.24 12.91 9.27
N ILE A 24 3.10 11.90 9.38
CA ILE A 24 2.78 10.51 9.05
C ILE A 24 1.65 9.98 9.93
N GLU A 25 1.69 10.26 11.24
CA GLU A 25 0.65 9.79 12.16
C GLU A 25 -0.71 10.47 11.93
N VAL A 26 -0.73 11.77 11.61
CA VAL A 26 -1.97 12.46 11.23
C VAL A 26 -2.54 11.86 9.94
N ALA A 27 -1.72 11.70 8.90
CA ALA A 27 -2.13 11.10 7.65
C ALA A 27 -2.64 9.66 7.85
N ARG A 28 -1.96 8.87 8.69
CA ARG A 28 -2.39 7.50 9.06
C ARG A 28 -3.82 7.50 9.58
N ARG A 29 -4.15 8.39 10.52
CA ARG A 29 -5.48 8.49 11.13
C ARG A 29 -6.53 8.91 10.10
N GLN A 30 -6.25 9.96 9.33
CA GLN A 30 -7.17 10.46 8.30
C GLN A 30 -7.50 9.38 7.25
N VAL A 31 -6.49 8.62 6.81
CA VAL A 31 -6.70 7.53 5.84
C VAL A 31 -7.47 6.36 6.46
N LEU A 32 -7.20 6.00 7.72
CA LEU A 32 -7.97 4.96 8.40
C LEU A 32 -9.43 5.38 8.66
N ASP A 33 -9.67 6.64 8.99
CA ASP A 33 -11.03 7.20 9.11
C ASP A 33 -11.76 7.19 7.76
N LEU A 34 -11.04 7.51 6.66
CA LEU A 34 -11.57 7.37 5.30
C LEU A 34 -11.95 5.90 5.02
N PHE A 35 -11.08 4.94 5.30
CA PHE A 35 -11.35 3.52 5.09
C PHE A 35 -12.55 3.04 5.90
N GLN A 36 -12.65 3.48 7.16
CA GLN A 36 -13.79 3.19 8.02
C GLN A 36 -15.10 3.74 7.45
N SER A 37 -15.09 4.94 6.86
CA SER A 37 -16.29 5.53 6.22
C SER A 37 -16.78 4.73 5.00
N TRP A 38 -15.92 3.90 4.40
CA TRP A 38 -16.25 2.95 3.32
C TRP A 38 -16.62 1.56 3.85
N GLY A 39 -16.64 1.37 5.17
CA GLY A 39 -16.98 0.10 5.81
C GLY A 39 -15.83 -0.90 5.89
N TYR A 40 -14.58 -0.46 5.73
CA TYR A 40 -13.41 -1.33 5.93
C TYR A 40 -13.04 -1.40 7.41
N GLU A 41 -12.92 -2.62 7.92
CA GLU A 41 -12.62 -2.89 9.32
C GLU A 41 -11.10 -2.99 9.54
N PHE A 42 -10.59 -2.22 10.49
CA PHE A 42 -9.16 -2.18 10.78
C PHE A 42 -8.71 -3.46 11.51
N VAL A 43 -7.70 -4.12 10.95
CA VAL A 43 -7.04 -5.29 11.55
C VAL A 43 -5.59 -5.00 11.91
N VAL A 44 -5.13 -5.58 13.02
CA VAL A 44 -3.74 -5.51 13.46
C VAL A 44 -3.12 -6.91 13.36
N THR A 45 -2.08 -7.03 12.55
CA THR A 45 -1.34 -8.29 12.39
C THR A 45 -0.01 -8.26 13.17
N PRO A 46 0.51 -9.42 13.61
CA PRO A 46 1.82 -9.49 14.26
C PRO A 46 2.95 -9.15 13.29
N HIS A 47 4.09 -8.66 13.78
CA HIS A 47 5.25 -8.35 12.94
C HIS A 47 6.01 -9.61 12.49
N ILE A 48 5.91 -10.68 13.26
CA ILE A 48 6.58 -11.96 13.00
C ILE A 48 5.55 -13.07 12.96
N GLU A 49 5.71 -13.97 12.00
CA GLU A 49 4.96 -15.23 11.91
C GLU A 49 5.90 -16.36 11.54
N TYR A 50 5.44 -17.60 11.71
CA TYR A 50 6.15 -18.75 11.16
C TYR A 50 6.26 -18.64 9.64
N LEU A 51 7.40 -19.03 9.08
CA LEU A 51 7.61 -18.96 7.62
C LEU A 51 6.57 -19.78 6.86
N GLU A 52 6.11 -20.89 7.43
CA GLU A 52 5.07 -21.73 6.80
C GLU A 52 3.69 -21.06 6.77
N SER A 53 3.49 -19.93 7.45
CA SER A 53 2.28 -19.11 7.39
C SER A 53 2.49 -17.87 6.50
N LEU A 54 3.69 -17.28 6.57
CA LEU A 54 4.01 -16.03 5.87
C LEU A 54 4.30 -16.22 4.38
N LEU A 55 4.88 -17.37 4.01
CA LEU A 55 5.36 -17.67 2.65
C LEU A 55 4.51 -18.73 1.92
N THR A 56 3.26 -18.91 2.33
CA THR A 56 2.30 -19.78 1.62
C THR A 56 1.85 -19.15 0.30
N GLY A 57 1.60 -20.00 -0.69
CA GLY A 57 1.05 -19.63 -2.00
C GLY A 57 1.73 -18.42 -2.64
N ALA A 58 0.96 -17.34 -2.77
CA ALA A 58 1.38 -16.03 -3.27
C ALA A 58 2.61 -15.43 -2.55
N GLY A 59 2.86 -15.83 -1.30
CA GLY A 59 3.96 -15.33 -0.48
C GLY A 59 5.35 -15.86 -0.87
N GLN A 60 5.46 -16.84 -1.77
CA GLN A 60 6.78 -17.37 -2.19
C GLN A 60 7.65 -16.29 -2.86
N ASP A 61 7.04 -15.36 -3.60
CA ASP A 61 7.70 -14.19 -4.20
C ASP A 61 8.25 -13.20 -3.14
N LEU A 62 7.90 -13.40 -1.86
CA LEU A 62 8.39 -12.62 -0.72
C LEU A 62 9.57 -13.31 -0.01
N ASP A 63 9.97 -14.53 -0.38
CA ASP A 63 11.00 -15.28 0.36
C ASP A 63 12.32 -14.52 0.45
N LEU A 64 12.81 -14.01 -0.69
CA LEU A 64 14.04 -13.21 -0.78
C LEU A 64 13.94 -11.86 -0.06
N ARG A 65 12.72 -11.35 0.16
CA ARG A 65 12.45 -10.09 0.86
C ARG A 65 12.16 -10.28 2.34
N THR A 66 11.96 -11.50 2.81
CA THR A 66 11.60 -11.79 4.19
C THR A 66 12.86 -11.96 5.05
N PHE A 67 13.00 -11.13 6.09
CA PHE A 67 14.03 -11.38 7.10
C PHE A 67 13.68 -12.62 7.90
N LYS A 68 14.58 -13.60 7.93
CA LYS A 68 14.40 -14.88 8.61
C LYS A 68 15.08 -14.88 9.97
N VAL A 69 14.39 -15.36 10.99
CA VAL A 69 14.91 -15.53 12.35
C VAL A 69 14.53 -16.90 12.90
N ILE A 70 15.23 -17.35 13.94
CA ILE A 70 14.89 -18.58 14.65
C ILE A 70 14.17 -18.21 15.95
N ASP A 71 13.02 -18.84 16.20
CA ASP A 71 12.38 -18.78 17.51
C ASP A 71 13.25 -19.53 18.53
N PRO A 72 13.84 -18.84 19.53
CA PRO A 72 14.67 -19.50 20.53
C PRO A 72 13.91 -20.52 21.38
N GLN A 73 12.59 -20.38 21.49
CA GLN A 73 11.76 -21.25 22.31
C GLN A 73 11.43 -22.58 21.60
N SER A 74 10.96 -22.52 20.36
CA SER A 74 10.56 -23.71 19.60
C SER A 74 11.63 -24.25 18.64
N GLY A 75 12.65 -23.46 18.32
CA GLY A 75 13.63 -23.75 17.28
C GLY A 75 13.10 -23.60 15.85
N ARG A 76 11.84 -23.19 15.66
CA ARG A 76 11.21 -23.02 14.35
C ARG A 76 11.68 -21.74 13.67
N GLN A 77 11.64 -21.74 12.34
CA GLN A 77 11.92 -20.54 11.55
C GLN A 77 10.71 -19.59 11.55
N MET A 78 10.97 -18.33 11.82
CA MET A 78 10.01 -17.23 11.70
C MET A 78 10.52 -16.21 10.68
N GLY A 79 9.60 -15.41 10.15
CA GLY A 79 9.90 -14.29 9.28
C GLY A 79 9.31 -13.01 9.83
N PHE A 80 10.02 -11.89 9.66
CA PHE A 80 9.39 -10.58 9.72
C PHE A 80 8.55 -10.36 8.46
N ARG A 81 7.32 -9.88 8.62
CA ARG A 81 6.43 -9.61 7.49
C ARG A 81 7.07 -8.64 6.48
N ALA A 82 7.14 -9.07 5.23
CA ALA A 82 7.51 -8.24 4.08
C ALA A 82 6.27 -7.63 3.40
N ASP A 83 5.10 -8.17 3.71
CA ASP A 83 3.78 -7.79 3.22
C ASP A 83 2.72 -8.19 4.26
N ILE A 84 1.66 -7.39 4.42
CA ILE A 84 0.55 -7.63 5.34
C ILE A 84 -0.56 -8.45 4.68
N THR A 85 -0.71 -8.40 3.35
CA THR A 85 -1.80 -9.09 2.62
C THR A 85 -1.94 -10.58 2.94
N PRO A 86 -0.86 -11.41 3.02
CA PRO A 86 -0.99 -12.83 3.40
C PRO A 86 -1.57 -13.03 4.81
N GLN A 87 -1.24 -12.14 5.75
CA GLN A 87 -1.74 -12.21 7.13
C GLN A 87 -3.23 -11.85 7.20
N VAL A 88 -3.66 -10.88 6.39
CA VAL A 88 -5.08 -10.48 6.30
C VAL A 88 -5.89 -11.56 5.62
N ALA A 89 -5.36 -12.18 4.56
CA ALA A 89 -5.96 -13.36 3.94
C ALA A 89 -6.13 -14.51 4.95
N ARG A 90 -5.14 -14.75 5.81
CA ARG A 90 -5.24 -15.73 6.91
C ARG A 90 -6.34 -15.35 7.92
N ILE A 91 -6.44 -14.08 8.31
CA ILE A 91 -7.50 -13.60 9.23
C ILE A 91 -8.88 -13.84 8.61
N ASP A 92 -9.04 -13.47 7.33
CA ASP A 92 -10.27 -13.64 6.58
C ASP A 92 -10.68 -15.12 6.46
N ALA A 93 -9.76 -15.95 5.99
CA ALA A 93 -9.99 -17.36 5.68
C ALA A 93 -10.18 -18.21 6.94
N HIS A 94 -9.44 -17.92 8.02
CA HIS A 94 -9.37 -18.81 9.19
C HIS A 94 -10.04 -18.23 10.45
N THR A 95 -9.86 -16.94 10.74
CA THR A 95 -10.31 -16.34 11.99
C THR A 95 -11.75 -15.82 11.89
N LEU A 96 -12.04 -14.97 10.91
CA LEU A 96 -13.34 -14.31 10.78
C LEU A 96 -14.39 -15.20 10.11
N ARG A 97 -14.05 -15.83 8.98
CA ARG A 97 -14.91 -16.80 8.27
C ARG A 97 -16.31 -16.28 7.92
N HIS A 98 -16.45 -14.99 7.63
CA HIS A 98 -17.73 -14.43 7.16
C HIS A 98 -18.18 -15.05 5.83
N GLU A 99 -19.47 -15.38 5.68
CA GLU A 99 -20.00 -15.95 4.45
C GLU A 99 -20.11 -14.93 3.31
N GLY A 100 -20.53 -13.70 3.61
CA GLY A 100 -20.64 -12.60 2.65
C GLY A 100 -19.32 -11.84 2.41
N PRO A 101 -19.38 -10.74 1.65
CA PRO A 101 -18.23 -9.89 1.41
C PRO A 101 -17.62 -9.34 2.71
N SER A 102 -16.31 -9.37 2.83
CA SER A 102 -15.55 -8.80 3.95
C SER A 102 -14.64 -7.69 3.44
N ARG A 103 -14.54 -6.59 4.19
CA ARG A 103 -13.72 -5.42 3.89
C ARG A 103 -12.77 -5.19 5.05
N LEU A 104 -11.49 -5.43 4.84
CA LEU A 104 -10.47 -5.34 5.87
C LEU A 104 -9.42 -4.31 5.47
N CYS A 105 -8.95 -3.51 6.41
CA CYS A 105 -7.86 -2.57 6.16
C CYS A 105 -6.78 -2.67 7.23
N TYR A 106 -5.58 -2.19 6.90
CA TYR A 106 -4.42 -2.28 7.76
C TYR A 106 -3.47 -1.11 7.54
N ALA A 107 -2.66 -0.86 8.56
CA ALA A 107 -1.56 0.09 8.51
C ALA A 107 -0.49 -0.37 9.51
N GLY A 108 0.71 -0.69 9.02
CA GLY A 108 1.81 -1.15 9.86
C GLY A 108 3.13 -1.29 9.11
N SER A 109 4.24 -1.27 9.86
CA SER A 109 5.57 -1.40 9.27
C SER A 109 5.81 -2.81 8.73
N VAL A 110 6.40 -2.89 7.55
CA VAL A 110 6.94 -4.14 6.99
C VAL A 110 8.46 -4.00 6.83
N LEU A 111 9.16 -5.12 6.77
CA LEU A 111 10.62 -5.13 6.64
C LEU A 111 11.03 -5.92 5.40
N HIS A 112 11.96 -5.35 4.63
CA HIS A 112 12.49 -6.00 3.43
C HIS A 112 13.98 -6.33 3.60
N ALA A 113 14.33 -7.60 3.47
CA ALA A 113 15.72 -8.06 3.49
C ALA A 113 16.55 -7.42 2.37
N GLN A 114 15.93 -7.25 1.20
CA GLN A 114 16.46 -6.57 0.03
C GLN A 114 15.51 -5.44 -0.39
N PRO A 115 16.02 -4.27 -0.83
CA PRO A 115 15.16 -3.18 -1.27
C PRO A 115 14.37 -3.58 -2.53
N ARG A 116 13.12 -3.11 -2.68
CA ARG A 116 12.29 -3.43 -3.88
C ARG A 116 12.89 -2.88 -5.16
N ALA A 117 13.49 -1.69 -5.07
CA ALA A 117 14.22 -1.04 -6.12
C ALA A 117 15.38 -0.24 -5.52
N LEU A 118 16.33 0.17 -6.37
CA LEU A 118 17.45 1.00 -5.95
C LEU A 118 16.93 2.23 -5.17
N SER A 119 17.58 2.57 -4.06
CA SER A 119 17.25 3.70 -3.18
C SER A 119 15.86 3.69 -2.51
N THR A 120 15.17 2.54 -2.47
CA THR A 120 13.91 2.40 -1.69
C THR A 120 14.17 2.04 -0.23
N SER A 121 13.31 2.55 0.66
CA SER A 121 13.29 2.16 2.08
C SER A 121 13.01 0.66 2.21
N ARG A 122 13.73 0.00 3.12
CA ARG A 122 13.53 -1.39 3.57
C ARG A 122 12.64 -1.51 4.81
N SER A 123 12.15 -0.38 5.32
CA SER A 123 11.20 -0.32 6.44
C SER A 123 10.01 0.59 6.11
N PRO A 124 9.22 0.31 5.05
CA PRO A 124 8.04 1.12 4.72
C PRO A 124 6.91 0.91 5.73
N ILE A 125 6.01 1.89 5.80
CA ILE A 125 4.78 1.80 6.59
C ILE A 125 3.68 1.42 5.62
N GLN A 126 3.43 0.13 5.47
CA GLN A 126 2.44 -0.37 4.52
C GLN A 126 1.04 -0.07 5.04
N LEU A 127 0.25 0.55 4.17
CA LEU A 127 -1.16 0.82 4.39
C LEU A 127 -1.95 0.22 3.22
N GLY A 128 -3.08 -0.42 3.49
CA GLY A 128 -3.83 -1.11 2.46
C GLY A 128 -5.24 -1.52 2.88
N ALA A 129 -6.00 -1.97 1.89
CA ALA A 129 -7.38 -2.37 2.03
C ALA A 129 -7.69 -3.54 1.09
N GLU A 130 -8.36 -4.57 1.62
CA GLU A 130 -8.67 -5.83 0.94
C GLU A 130 -10.18 -6.10 1.02
N LEU A 131 -10.76 -6.51 -0.10
CA LEU A 131 -12.15 -6.92 -0.23
C LEU A 131 -12.20 -8.40 -0.63
N TYR A 132 -12.80 -9.23 0.21
CA TYR A 132 -12.98 -10.66 0.00
C TYR A 132 -14.43 -11.03 -0.24
N GLY A 133 -14.69 -12.07 -1.01
CA GLY A 133 -16.02 -12.68 -1.19
C GLY A 133 -16.87 -12.15 -2.34
N ASP A 134 -16.31 -11.32 -3.24
CA ASP A 134 -17.00 -10.84 -4.45
C ASP A 134 -16.09 -10.95 -5.69
N ALA A 135 -16.57 -11.66 -6.72
CA ALA A 135 -15.85 -11.87 -7.98
C ALA A 135 -16.18 -10.82 -9.04
N SER A 136 -17.10 -9.89 -8.76
CA SER A 136 -17.58 -8.97 -9.78
C SER A 136 -16.59 -7.83 -10.01
N PRO A 137 -16.55 -7.23 -11.21
CA PRO A 137 -15.83 -5.98 -11.46
C PRO A 137 -16.25 -4.82 -10.54
N SER A 138 -17.37 -4.95 -9.82
CA SER A 138 -17.82 -3.94 -8.86
C SER A 138 -16.93 -3.86 -7.64
N SER A 139 -16.38 -4.98 -7.14
CA SER A 139 -15.43 -4.96 -6.03
C SER A 139 -14.10 -4.35 -6.45
N ASP A 140 -13.62 -4.65 -7.66
CA ASP A 140 -12.40 -4.02 -8.20
C ASP A 140 -12.57 -2.50 -8.33
N VAL A 141 -13.71 -2.05 -8.86
CA VAL A 141 -14.02 -0.62 -8.96
C VAL A 141 -14.14 0.03 -7.58
N GLU A 142 -14.71 -0.64 -6.57
CA GLU A 142 -14.77 -0.12 -5.20
C GLU A 142 -13.37 0.10 -4.63
N VAL A 143 -12.51 -0.93 -4.69
CA VAL A 143 -11.14 -0.90 -4.19
C VAL A 143 -10.29 0.16 -4.89
N ILE A 144 -10.37 0.25 -6.22
CA ILE A 144 -9.67 1.29 -6.99
C ILE A 144 -10.20 2.68 -6.61
N SER A 145 -11.51 2.82 -6.41
CA SER A 145 -12.10 4.11 -5.99
C SER A 145 -11.63 4.52 -4.60
N LEU A 146 -11.50 3.57 -3.66
CA LEU A 146 -10.98 3.83 -2.32
C LEU A 146 -9.50 4.27 -2.37
N MET A 147 -8.69 3.60 -3.20
CA MET A 147 -7.30 3.99 -3.43
C MET A 147 -7.19 5.41 -4.00
N LEU A 148 -8.04 5.76 -4.98
CA LEU A 148 -8.09 7.10 -5.54
C LEU A 148 -8.57 8.15 -4.53
N ALA A 149 -9.57 7.83 -3.72
CA ALA A 149 -10.05 8.72 -2.65
C ALA A 149 -8.95 8.99 -1.60
N MET A 150 -8.14 7.98 -1.28
CA MET A 150 -6.96 8.15 -0.41
C MET A 150 -5.92 9.09 -1.04
N LEU A 151 -5.62 8.93 -2.33
CA LEU A 151 -4.68 9.81 -3.03
C LEU A 151 -5.20 11.25 -3.12
N GLN A 152 -6.51 11.43 -3.32
CA GLN A 152 -7.17 12.74 -3.30
C GLN A 152 -7.13 13.37 -1.90
N LEU A 153 -7.38 12.59 -0.85
CA LEU A 153 -7.27 13.05 0.54
C LEU A 153 -5.88 13.58 0.87
N ALA A 154 -4.84 12.93 0.34
CA ALA A 154 -3.46 13.36 0.47
C ALA A 154 -3.06 14.49 -0.51
N ASP A 155 -3.95 14.91 -1.42
CA ASP A 155 -3.70 15.87 -2.50
C ASP A 155 -2.44 15.50 -3.33
N VAL A 156 -2.38 14.24 -3.78
CA VAL A 156 -1.32 13.77 -4.67
C VAL A 156 -1.60 14.26 -6.10
N PRO A 157 -0.68 15.02 -6.72
CA PRO A 157 -0.87 15.57 -8.06
C PRO A 157 -0.59 14.55 -9.17
N ASP A 158 -1.10 14.82 -10.37
CA ASP A 158 -0.71 14.16 -11.62
C ASP A 158 -0.77 12.62 -11.56
N VAL A 159 -1.83 12.10 -10.94
CA VAL A 159 -2.09 10.66 -10.79
C VAL A 159 -2.40 10.03 -12.15
N HIS A 160 -1.60 9.04 -12.54
CA HIS A 160 -1.82 8.19 -13.71
C HIS A 160 -2.13 6.77 -13.24
N MET A 161 -3.28 6.24 -13.64
CA MET A 161 -3.70 4.89 -13.32
C MET A 161 -3.36 3.95 -14.48
N ASP A 162 -2.52 2.97 -14.21
CA ASP A 162 -2.24 1.86 -15.10
C ASP A 162 -3.13 0.66 -14.77
N LEU A 163 -3.75 0.06 -15.78
CA LEU A 163 -4.68 -1.06 -15.69
C LEU A 163 -4.23 -2.20 -16.63
N GLY A 164 -4.07 -3.39 -16.07
CA GLY A 164 -3.79 -4.62 -16.81
C GLY A 164 -4.67 -5.77 -16.34
N HIS A 165 -4.56 -6.93 -16.98
CA HIS A 165 -5.29 -8.11 -16.57
C HIS A 165 -4.52 -9.41 -16.87
N VAL A 166 -4.06 -10.11 -15.84
CA VAL A 166 -3.19 -11.30 -16.01
C VAL A 166 -3.88 -12.45 -16.77
N GLY A 167 -5.20 -12.52 -16.69
CA GLY A 167 -6.03 -13.47 -17.44
C GLY A 167 -5.86 -13.41 -18.96
N ILE A 168 -5.45 -12.27 -19.53
CA ILE A 168 -5.22 -12.12 -20.98
C ILE A 168 -4.03 -12.98 -21.39
N TYR A 169 -2.85 -12.72 -20.81
CA TYR A 169 -1.64 -13.49 -21.10
C TYR A 169 -1.81 -14.96 -20.71
N ARG A 170 -2.33 -15.26 -19.51
CA ARG A 170 -2.57 -16.66 -19.08
C ARG A 170 -3.46 -17.44 -20.05
N GLY A 171 -4.53 -16.81 -20.53
CA GLY A 171 -5.45 -17.42 -21.47
C GLY A 171 -4.77 -17.71 -22.82
N LEU A 172 -3.94 -16.78 -23.31
CA LEU A 172 -3.18 -16.96 -24.55
C LEU A 172 -2.05 -17.98 -24.40
N ALA A 173 -1.28 -17.95 -23.31
CA ALA A 173 -0.23 -18.92 -23.01
C ALA A 173 -0.78 -20.35 -22.93
N ARG A 174 -1.94 -20.52 -22.26
CA ARG A 174 -2.65 -21.80 -22.20
C ARG A 174 -3.14 -22.26 -23.57
N ALA A 175 -3.67 -21.36 -24.39
CA ALA A 175 -4.11 -21.68 -25.75
C ALA A 175 -2.94 -22.04 -26.69
N ALA A 176 -1.77 -21.46 -26.44
CA ALA A 176 -0.52 -21.82 -27.11
C ALA A 176 0.09 -23.14 -26.62
N GLY A 177 -0.42 -23.72 -25.52
CA GLY A 177 0.18 -24.89 -24.89
C GLY A 177 1.54 -24.62 -24.26
N LEU A 178 1.83 -23.36 -23.92
CA LEU A 178 3.07 -22.97 -23.26
C LEU A 178 3.05 -23.41 -21.80
N SER A 179 4.22 -23.84 -21.31
CA SER A 179 4.44 -24.19 -19.91
C SER A 179 5.92 -24.14 -19.57
N GLY A 180 6.23 -24.04 -18.27
CA GLY A 180 7.59 -24.14 -17.76
C GLY A 180 8.50 -23.01 -18.26
N GLU A 181 9.72 -23.37 -18.65
CA GLU A 181 10.76 -22.39 -19.00
C GLU A 181 10.39 -21.52 -20.20
N VAL A 182 9.72 -22.07 -21.21
CA VAL A 182 9.34 -21.31 -22.41
C VAL A 182 8.28 -20.26 -22.09
N GLU A 183 7.31 -20.60 -21.24
CA GLU A 183 6.32 -19.63 -20.76
C GLU A 183 6.99 -18.51 -19.96
N GLN A 184 7.97 -18.84 -19.12
CA GLN A 184 8.71 -17.86 -18.34
C GLN A 184 9.58 -16.95 -19.22
N GLN A 185 10.25 -17.49 -20.24
CA GLN A 185 11.03 -16.69 -21.18
C GLN A 185 10.15 -15.72 -21.96
N LEU A 186 8.97 -16.17 -22.43
CA LEU A 186 8.03 -15.30 -23.14
C LEU A 186 7.47 -14.22 -22.21
N PHE A 187 7.15 -14.60 -20.98
CA PHE A 187 6.73 -13.68 -19.92
C PHE A 187 7.76 -12.57 -19.70
N ASP A 188 9.04 -12.94 -19.50
CA ASP A 188 10.12 -11.99 -19.25
C ASP A 188 10.38 -11.09 -20.47
N ALA A 189 10.23 -11.63 -21.70
CA ALA A 189 10.36 -10.87 -22.92
C ALA A 189 9.23 -9.84 -23.09
N LEU A 190 7.98 -10.20 -22.75
CA LEU A 190 6.84 -9.29 -22.76
C LEU A 190 6.99 -8.16 -21.73
N GLN A 191 7.42 -8.49 -20.51
CA GLN A 191 7.66 -7.51 -19.44
C GLN A 191 8.75 -6.49 -19.79
N ARG A 192 9.78 -6.92 -20.54
CA ARG A 192 10.83 -6.02 -21.07
C ARG A 192 10.45 -5.34 -22.39
N LYS A 193 9.28 -5.66 -22.95
CA LYS A 193 8.83 -5.24 -24.30
C LYS A 193 9.86 -5.57 -25.38
N ALA A 194 10.52 -6.73 -25.26
CA ALA A 194 11.56 -7.20 -26.19
C ALA A 194 10.91 -7.85 -27.43
N ILE A 195 10.48 -7.02 -28.39
CA ILE A 195 9.71 -7.44 -29.58
C ILE A 195 10.40 -8.60 -30.31
N ASP A 196 11.71 -8.50 -30.56
CA ASP A 196 12.45 -9.52 -31.32
C ASP A 196 12.44 -10.88 -30.60
N GLU A 197 12.63 -10.88 -29.28
CA GLU A 197 12.56 -12.10 -28.45
C GLU A 197 11.15 -12.69 -28.45
N VAL A 198 10.11 -11.85 -28.30
CA VAL A 198 8.71 -12.29 -28.36
C VAL A 198 8.39 -12.91 -29.72
N VAL A 199 8.87 -12.31 -30.81
CA VAL A 199 8.70 -12.86 -32.16
C VAL A 199 9.32 -14.25 -32.25
N THR A 200 10.60 -14.39 -31.87
CA THR A 200 11.31 -15.67 -31.90
C THR A 200 10.64 -16.74 -31.04
N LEU A 201 10.25 -16.41 -29.81
CA LEU A 201 9.61 -17.34 -28.87
C LEU A 201 8.21 -17.78 -29.31
N THR A 202 7.60 -17.09 -30.28
CA THR A 202 6.25 -17.38 -30.78
C THR A 202 6.22 -17.91 -32.22
N GLU A 203 7.37 -18.14 -32.87
CA GLU A 203 7.44 -18.63 -34.27
C GLU A 203 6.82 -20.01 -34.48
N GLY A 204 6.96 -20.91 -33.50
CA GLY A 204 6.45 -22.29 -33.58
C GLY A 204 4.98 -22.46 -33.22
N LEU A 205 4.29 -21.37 -32.84
CA LEU A 205 2.90 -21.41 -32.36
C LEU A 205 1.90 -21.28 -33.52
N PRO A 206 0.64 -21.71 -33.33
CA PRO A 206 -0.43 -21.44 -34.28
C PRO A 206 -0.53 -19.94 -34.61
N ALA A 207 -0.70 -19.60 -35.89
CA ALA A 207 -0.62 -18.22 -36.39
C ALA A 207 -1.54 -17.25 -35.63
N ASP A 208 -2.76 -17.68 -35.30
CA ASP A 208 -3.71 -16.87 -34.56
C ASP A 208 -3.20 -16.52 -33.15
N VAL A 209 -2.70 -17.51 -32.40
CA VAL A 209 -2.21 -17.31 -31.03
C VAL A 209 -0.88 -16.54 -31.01
N SER A 210 0.02 -16.84 -31.95
CA SER A 210 1.27 -16.11 -32.14
C SER A 210 1.01 -14.63 -32.42
N GLY A 211 0.07 -14.32 -33.32
CA GLY A 211 -0.33 -12.95 -33.63
C GLY A 211 -0.90 -12.20 -32.41
N MET A 212 -1.73 -12.86 -31.61
CA MET A 212 -2.29 -12.30 -30.38
C MET A 212 -1.23 -12.06 -29.29
N LEU A 213 -0.30 -12.99 -29.09
CA LEU A 213 0.80 -12.83 -28.12
C LEU A 213 1.74 -11.69 -28.52
N ARG A 214 2.09 -11.60 -29.81
CA ARG A 214 2.90 -10.48 -30.33
C ARG A 214 2.18 -9.14 -30.18
N ALA A 215 0.85 -9.13 -30.34
CA ALA A 215 0.06 -7.93 -30.17
C ALA A 215 0.11 -7.33 -28.78
N LEU A 216 0.29 -8.14 -27.73
CA LEU A 216 0.37 -7.66 -26.35
C LEU A 216 1.51 -6.67 -26.12
N VAL A 217 2.56 -6.70 -26.94
CA VAL A 217 3.68 -5.75 -26.82
C VAL A 217 3.23 -4.31 -27.12
N ASP A 218 2.37 -4.14 -28.13
CA ASP A 218 1.88 -2.82 -28.56
C ASP A 218 0.53 -2.43 -27.95
N LEU A 219 -0.17 -3.37 -27.29
CA LEU A 219 -1.45 -3.11 -26.62
C LEU A 219 -1.23 -2.41 -25.28
N CYS A 220 -0.55 -1.26 -25.33
CA CYS A 220 -0.33 -0.37 -24.21
C CYS A 220 -0.52 1.10 -24.61
N GLY A 221 -1.20 1.90 -23.80
CA GLY A 221 -1.68 3.22 -24.21
C GLY A 221 -2.94 3.69 -23.47
N GLY A 222 -3.66 4.65 -24.04
CA GLY A 222 -4.90 5.17 -23.49
C GLY A 222 -6.10 4.27 -23.76
N ARG A 223 -7.31 4.83 -23.63
CA ARG A 223 -8.58 4.10 -23.79
C ARG A 223 -8.74 3.46 -25.18
N GLU A 224 -8.10 4.00 -26.20
CA GLU A 224 -8.06 3.45 -27.56
C GLU A 224 -7.51 2.01 -27.61
N VAL A 225 -6.65 1.62 -26.67
CA VAL A 225 -6.09 0.27 -26.57
C VAL A 225 -7.19 -0.77 -26.36
N LEU A 226 -8.24 -0.45 -25.61
CA LEU A 226 -9.32 -1.41 -25.37
C LEU A 226 -10.10 -1.73 -26.66
N ALA A 227 -10.29 -0.74 -27.53
CA ALA A 227 -10.89 -0.95 -28.85
C ALA A 227 -9.96 -1.75 -29.76
N ALA A 228 -8.67 -1.39 -29.82
CA ALA A 228 -7.67 -2.13 -30.58
C ALA A 228 -7.53 -3.59 -30.09
N ALA A 229 -7.64 -3.83 -28.78
CA ALA A 229 -7.59 -5.16 -28.19
C ALA A 229 -8.80 -6.01 -28.61
N ARG A 230 -10.01 -5.43 -28.67
CA ARG A 230 -11.21 -6.14 -29.17
C ARG A 230 -11.05 -6.62 -30.60
N GLU A 231 -10.37 -5.84 -31.44
CA GLU A 231 -10.11 -6.22 -32.82
C GLU A 231 -8.98 -7.25 -32.93
N ARG A 232 -7.83 -6.98 -32.30
CA ARG A 232 -6.62 -7.83 -32.41
C ARG A 232 -6.76 -9.16 -31.67
N LEU A 233 -7.60 -9.22 -30.64
CA LEU A 233 -7.86 -10.41 -29.83
C LEU A 233 -9.26 -11.00 -30.08
N ALA A 234 -9.92 -10.65 -31.20
CA ALA A 234 -11.29 -11.07 -31.50
C ALA A 234 -11.48 -12.60 -31.48
N ASN A 235 -10.47 -13.36 -31.90
CA ASN A 235 -10.47 -14.82 -31.94
C ASN A 235 -9.85 -15.47 -30.70
N ALA A 236 -9.65 -14.69 -29.63
CA ALA A 236 -9.05 -15.20 -28.40
C ALA A 236 -10.00 -16.18 -27.68
N PRO A 237 -9.45 -17.07 -26.83
CA PRO A 237 -10.26 -17.93 -25.97
C PRO A 237 -11.22 -17.12 -25.09
N ALA A 238 -12.37 -17.72 -24.73
CA ALA A 238 -13.37 -17.07 -23.90
C ALA A 238 -12.84 -16.42 -22.60
N PRO A 239 -11.88 -17.02 -21.85
CA PRO A 239 -11.28 -16.37 -20.69
C PRO A 239 -10.55 -15.05 -20.99
N VAL A 240 -9.94 -14.93 -22.17
CA VAL A 240 -9.26 -13.69 -22.61
C VAL A 240 -10.29 -12.62 -22.94
N LEU A 241 -11.39 -13.00 -23.62
CA LEU A 241 -12.48 -12.08 -23.93
C LEU A 241 -13.18 -11.58 -22.66
N ALA A 242 -13.40 -12.45 -21.66
CA ALA A 242 -13.94 -12.07 -20.37
C ALA A 242 -13.03 -11.09 -19.62
N ALA A 243 -11.71 -11.32 -19.63
CA ALA A 243 -10.73 -10.38 -19.06
C ALA A 243 -10.79 -8.99 -19.70
N LEU A 244 -10.99 -8.92 -21.02
CA LEU A 244 -11.20 -7.65 -21.73
C LEU A 244 -12.54 -7.00 -21.38
N ASP A 245 -13.61 -7.80 -21.22
CA ASP A 245 -14.92 -7.33 -20.76
C ASP A 245 -14.81 -6.69 -19.37
N ASP A 246 -14.08 -7.33 -18.45
CA ASP A 246 -13.85 -6.83 -17.09
C ASP A 246 -13.10 -5.49 -17.11
N LEU A 247 -11.99 -5.40 -17.87
CA LEU A 247 -11.24 -4.14 -18.03
C LEU A 247 -12.10 -3.00 -18.57
N LEU A 248 -12.94 -3.28 -19.57
CA LEU A 248 -13.87 -2.30 -20.13
C LEU A 248 -14.89 -1.84 -19.09
N ALA A 249 -15.51 -2.78 -18.36
CA ALA A 249 -16.48 -2.46 -17.31
C ALA A 249 -15.87 -1.62 -16.19
N ILE A 250 -14.62 -1.92 -15.80
CA ILE A 250 -13.86 -1.14 -14.81
C ILE A 250 -13.59 0.26 -15.36
N ALA A 251 -13.05 0.36 -16.59
CA ALA A 251 -12.71 1.63 -17.23
C ALA A 251 -13.91 2.57 -17.36
N GLU A 252 -15.07 2.05 -17.77
CA GLU A 252 -16.31 2.83 -17.90
C GLU A 252 -16.77 3.39 -16.57
N ARG A 253 -16.81 2.56 -15.52
CA ARG A 253 -17.24 2.98 -14.18
C ARG A 253 -16.28 3.97 -13.54
N LEU A 254 -14.96 3.78 -13.73
CA LEU A 254 -13.96 4.73 -13.27
C LEU A 254 -14.04 6.07 -14.02
N SER A 255 -14.26 6.06 -15.32
CA SER A 255 -14.43 7.29 -16.11
C SER A 255 -15.64 8.12 -15.65
N VAL A 256 -16.69 7.47 -15.17
CA VAL A 256 -17.87 8.15 -14.60
C VAL A 256 -17.56 8.74 -13.21
N ARG A 257 -16.83 8.01 -12.36
CA ARG A 257 -16.50 8.46 -10.99
C ARG A 257 -15.39 9.51 -10.94
N PHE A 258 -14.44 9.42 -11.87
CA PHE A 258 -13.21 10.21 -11.92
C PHE A 258 -12.95 10.65 -13.37
N PRO A 259 -13.68 11.65 -13.89
CA PRO A 259 -13.59 12.05 -15.30
C PRO A 259 -12.23 12.61 -15.70
N ASP A 260 -11.49 13.18 -14.75
CA ASP A 260 -10.16 13.76 -14.97
C ASP A 260 -9.01 12.76 -14.73
N LEU A 261 -9.32 11.50 -14.40
CA LEU A 261 -8.31 10.48 -14.17
C LEU A 261 -7.66 10.05 -15.49
N ALA A 262 -6.34 10.18 -15.57
CA ALA A 262 -5.57 9.63 -16.68
C ALA A 262 -5.50 8.10 -16.57
N LEU A 263 -6.31 7.42 -17.38
CA LEU A 263 -6.30 5.96 -17.51
C LEU A 263 -5.31 5.54 -18.61
N TYR A 264 -4.40 4.65 -18.25
CA TYR A 264 -3.49 3.94 -19.12
C TYR A 264 -3.78 2.44 -18.98
N PHE A 265 -3.65 1.71 -20.09
CA PHE A 265 -3.83 0.28 -20.14
C PHE A 265 -2.56 -0.35 -20.66
N ASP A 266 -2.13 -1.46 -20.07
CA ASP A 266 -1.08 -2.31 -20.60
C ASP A 266 -1.52 -3.77 -20.50
N LEU A 267 -1.90 -4.35 -21.65
CA LEU A 267 -2.38 -5.73 -21.71
C LEU A 267 -1.25 -6.77 -21.68
N GLY A 268 0.01 -6.30 -21.73
CA GLY A 268 1.21 -7.08 -21.44
C GLY A 268 1.77 -6.82 -20.04
N GLU A 269 1.08 -6.06 -19.18
CA GLU A 269 1.46 -5.89 -17.78
C GLU A 269 1.08 -7.13 -16.97
N LEU A 270 2.09 -7.71 -16.35
CA LEU A 270 2.05 -8.99 -15.66
C LEU A 270 2.78 -8.92 -14.32
N ARG A 271 2.96 -7.73 -13.74
CA ARG A 271 3.35 -7.59 -12.33
C ARG A 271 2.53 -8.52 -11.45
N GLY A 272 3.22 -9.20 -10.54
CA GLY A 272 2.56 -10.12 -9.62
C GLY A 272 1.91 -11.32 -10.31
N TYR A 273 2.42 -11.72 -11.48
CA TYR A 273 1.91 -12.85 -12.25
C TYR A 273 1.74 -14.13 -11.45
N HIS A 274 2.56 -14.39 -10.44
CA HIS A 274 2.45 -15.63 -9.67
C HIS A 274 1.33 -15.58 -8.62
N TYR A 275 0.81 -14.39 -8.26
CA TYR A 275 -0.22 -14.25 -7.22
C TYR A 275 -1.53 -13.62 -7.68
N HIS A 276 -1.52 -12.73 -8.68
CA HIS A 276 -2.74 -12.15 -9.21
C HIS A 276 -3.53 -13.15 -10.05
N THR A 277 -4.84 -12.95 -10.15
CA THR A 277 -5.79 -13.83 -10.85
C THR A 277 -6.68 -13.10 -11.83
N GLY A 278 -6.76 -11.76 -11.75
CA GLY A 278 -7.62 -10.94 -12.61
C GLY A 278 -6.99 -9.60 -12.97
N VAL A 279 -7.76 -8.52 -12.78
CA VAL A 279 -7.28 -7.15 -12.97
C VAL A 279 -6.09 -6.86 -12.06
N VAL A 280 -5.11 -6.14 -12.60
CA VAL A 280 -3.99 -5.56 -11.86
C VAL A 280 -3.99 -4.07 -12.12
N PHE A 281 -3.63 -3.29 -11.11
CA PHE A 281 -3.64 -1.85 -11.22
C PHE A 281 -2.53 -1.21 -10.40
N ALA A 282 -2.02 -0.10 -10.91
CA ALA A 282 -0.97 0.66 -10.25
C ALA A 282 -1.15 2.15 -10.52
N VAL A 283 -0.74 2.98 -9.56
CA VAL A 283 -0.70 4.42 -9.72
C VAL A 283 0.72 4.90 -9.83
N PHE A 284 0.98 5.73 -10.83
CA PHE A 284 2.24 6.40 -11.06
C PHE A 284 2.06 7.91 -11.00
N VAL A 285 3.13 8.58 -10.60
CA VAL A 285 3.25 10.04 -10.67
C VAL A 285 4.57 10.40 -11.36
N PRO A 286 4.64 11.53 -12.09
CA PRO A 286 5.86 11.97 -12.74
C PRO A 286 7.04 12.08 -11.75
N GLY A 287 8.21 11.58 -12.16
CA GLY A 287 9.48 11.74 -11.41
C GLY A 287 9.79 10.65 -10.37
N VAL A 288 8.85 9.78 -10.01
CA VAL A 288 9.08 8.72 -8.99
C VAL A 288 9.61 7.41 -9.59
N GLY A 289 9.32 7.14 -10.87
CA GLY A 289 9.82 5.96 -11.60
C GLY A 289 9.30 4.60 -11.09
N GLN A 290 8.47 4.60 -10.05
CA GLN A 290 7.84 3.43 -9.43
C GLN A 290 6.37 3.73 -9.12
N SER A 291 5.58 2.67 -8.92
CA SER A 291 4.20 2.83 -8.48
C SER A 291 4.16 3.29 -7.02
N ILE A 292 3.29 4.24 -6.73
CA ILE A 292 3.11 4.79 -5.38
C ILE A 292 1.99 4.08 -4.62
N ALA A 293 1.08 3.45 -5.36
CA ALA A 293 0.07 2.53 -4.86
C ALA A 293 -0.15 1.46 -5.93
N GLN A 294 -0.45 0.24 -5.51
CA GLN A 294 -0.70 -0.86 -6.43
C GLN A 294 -1.61 -1.90 -5.80
N GLY A 295 -2.27 -2.67 -6.64
CA GLY A 295 -3.20 -3.68 -6.23
C GLY A 295 -3.67 -4.55 -7.38
N GLY A 296 -4.66 -5.37 -7.09
CA GLY A 296 -5.27 -6.25 -8.08
C GLY A 296 -6.06 -7.36 -7.43
N ARG A 297 -6.62 -8.21 -8.29
CA ARG A 297 -7.41 -9.39 -7.91
C ARG A 297 -6.51 -10.60 -7.66
N TYR A 298 -6.75 -11.37 -6.60
CA TYR A 298 -5.95 -12.51 -6.14
C TYR A 298 -6.84 -13.58 -5.45
N ASP A 299 -7.81 -14.12 -6.18
CA ASP A 299 -8.88 -15.00 -5.68
C ASP A 299 -8.42 -16.27 -4.93
N ASP A 300 -7.17 -16.72 -5.13
CA ASP A 300 -6.65 -17.97 -4.57
C ASP A 300 -5.81 -17.80 -3.30
N ILE A 301 -5.57 -16.57 -2.82
CA ILE A 301 -4.63 -16.33 -1.70
C ILE A 301 -5.03 -17.03 -0.39
N GLY A 302 -6.33 -17.26 -0.19
CA GLY A 302 -6.86 -17.92 1.01
C GLY A 302 -6.84 -19.45 0.96
N ALA A 303 -6.51 -20.05 -0.20
CA ALA A 303 -6.58 -21.49 -0.42
C ALA A 303 -5.73 -22.27 0.60
N ASP A 304 -4.50 -21.82 0.82
CA ASP A 304 -3.55 -22.45 1.76
C ASP A 304 -3.97 -22.32 3.23
N PHE A 305 -4.87 -21.38 3.54
CA PHE A 305 -5.46 -21.20 4.87
C PHE A 305 -6.80 -21.94 5.02
N GLY A 306 -7.21 -22.73 4.02
CA GLY A 306 -8.39 -23.58 4.03
C GLY A 306 -9.64 -22.97 3.40
N ARG A 307 -9.55 -21.78 2.80
CA ARG A 307 -10.70 -21.13 2.15
C ARG A 307 -10.27 -20.22 1.00
N ALA A 308 -10.38 -20.70 -0.23
CA ALA A 308 -10.26 -19.87 -1.43
C ALA A 308 -11.57 -19.10 -1.65
N ARG A 309 -11.49 -17.78 -1.83
CA ARG A 309 -12.63 -16.95 -2.25
C ARG A 309 -12.14 -15.71 -2.97
N PRO A 310 -12.97 -15.14 -3.87
CA PRO A 310 -12.58 -13.98 -4.64
C PRO A 310 -12.04 -12.85 -3.77
N ALA A 311 -10.95 -12.23 -4.18
CA ALA A 311 -10.26 -11.23 -3.36
C ALA A 311 -9.63 -10.16 -4.25
N THR A 312 -9.74 -8.89 -3.85
CA THR A 312 -9.13 -7.78 -4.56
C THR A 312 -8.78 -6.68 -3.55
N GLY A 313 -7.72 -5.94 -3.82
CA GLY A 313 -7.24 -4.96 -2.85
C GLY A 313 -5.99 -4.22 -3.30
N PHE A 314 -5.51 -3.31 -2.46
CA PHE A 314 -4.35 -2.47 -2.74
C PHE A 314 -3.51 -2.20 -1.51
N SER A 315 -2.26 -1.82 -1.74
CA SER A 315 -1.40 -1.23 -0.72
C SER A 315 -0.54 -0.08 -1.25
N THR A 316 -0.10 0.77 -0.33
CA THR A 316 0.82 1.91 -0.53
C THR A 316 1.80 1.98 0.63
N ASP A 317 2.88 2.75 0.46
CA ASP A 317 3.72 3.18 1.58
C ASP A 317 3.26 4.55 2.07
N LEU A 318 2.85 4.62 3.33
CA LEU A 318 2.34 5.84 3.94
C LEU A 318 3.38 6.98 3.93
N LYS A 319 4.68 6.67 4.02
CA LYS A 319 5.74 7.69 3.92
C LYS A 319 5.78 8.30 2.52
N THR A 320 5.70 7.44 1.50
CA THR A 320 5.58 7.87 0.10
C THR A 320 4.33 8.73 -0.11
N LEU A 321 3.18 8.34 0.44
CA LEU A 321 1.93 9.11 0.37
C LEU A 321 2.10 10.54 0.96
N VAL A 322 2.69 10.66 2.15
CA VAL A 322 2.92 11.95 2.82
C VAL A 322 3.98 12.79 2.12
N THR A 323 4.98 12.16 1.50
CA THR A 323 6.05 12.84 0.78
C THR A 323 5.55 13.46 -0.52
N LEU A 324 4.68 12.75 -1.23
CA LEU A 324 4.16 13.18 -2.53
C LEU A 324 2.89 14.02 -2.44
N GLY A 325 2.13 13.85 -1.36
CA GLY A 325 0.91 14.60 -1.08
C GLY A 325 1.20 16.07 -0.72
N ARG A 326 0.31 16.95 -1.18
CA ARG A 326 0.34 18.39 -0.89
C ARG A 326 -0.67 18.81 0.18
N ALA A 327 -1.43 17.86 0.71
CA ALA A 327 -2.45 18.14 1.72
C ALA A 327 -1.83 18.87 2.92
N GLU A 328 -2.49 19.95 3.34
CA GLU A 328 -2.11 20.66 4.56
C GLU A 328 -2.41 19.75 5.75
N ILE A 329 -1.33 19.20 6.32
CA ILE A 329 -1.40 18.45 7.55
C ILE A 329 -1.27 19.46 8.69
N GLU A 330 -2.39 19.83 9.29
CA GLU A 330 -2.42 20.63 10.50
C GLU A 330 -1.76 19.85 11.64
N LEU A 331 -0.50 20.20 11.92
CA LEU A 331 0.18 19.73 13.11
C LEU A 331 -0.31 20.54 14.31
N PRO A 332 -0.57 19.90 15.47
CA PRO A 332 -0.76 20.64 16.70
C PRO A 332 0.48 21.49 16.98
N SER A 333 0.38 22.80 16.77
CA SER A 333 1.47 23.75 16.98
C SER A 333 1.28 24.51 18.29
N GLY A 334 2.37 24.81 18.97
CA GLY A 334 2.32 25.56 20.22
C GLY A 334 1.94 24.70 21.41
N GLY A 335 2.00 25.30 22.59
CA GLY A 335 1.96 24.58 23.85
C GLY A 335 1.88 25.52 25.03
N ILE A 336 1.35 25.01 26.13
CA ILE A 336 1.20 25.74 27.37
C ILE A 336 2.33 25.32 28.30
N TRP A 337 3.20 26.25 28.66
CA TRP A 337 4.24 26.04 29.65
C TRP A 337 3.65 26.03 31.06
N MET A 338 3.85 24.96 31.81
CA MET A 338 3.49 24.84 33.22
C MET A 338 4.77 24.99 34.06
N PRO A 339 4.81 25.91 35.05
CA PRO A 339 5.96 26.01 35.94
C PRO A 339 6.11 24.77 36.84
N ASP A 340 7.33 24.49 37.29
CA ASP A 340 7.59 23.45 38.27
C ASP A 340 6.96 23.83 39.61
N SER A 341 5.92 23.10 40.02
CA SER A 341 5.08 23.44 41.18
C SER A 341 4.36 22.20 41.71
N THR A 342 4.12 22.21 43.02
CA THR A 342 3.36 21.18 43.75
C THR A 342 1.90 21.59 44.00
N ASP A 343 1.44 22.70 43.42
CA ASP A 343 0.07 23.20 43.59
C ASP A 343 -0.95 22.23 42.94
N ALA A 344 -1.84 21.68 43.78
CA ALA A 344 -2.89 20.76 43.34
C ALA A 344 -3.91 21.42 42.39
N ALA A 345 -4.19 22.72 42.55
CA ALA A 345 -5.10 23.45 41.69
C ALA A 345 -4.50 23.63 40.28
N LEU A 346 -3.20 23.92 40.19
CA LEU A 346 -2.48 23.95 38.92
C LEU A 346 -2.56 22.59 38.22
N TRP A 347 -2.33 21.50 38.97
CA TRP A 347 -2.40 20.16 38.42
C TRP A 347 -3.79 19.83 37.87
N GLN A 348 -4.86 20.16 38.59
CA GLN A 348 -6.24 19.97 38.13
C GLN A 348 -6.51 20.76 36.84
N GLN A 349 -6.08 22.02 36.76
CA GLN A 349 -6.21 22.83 35.55
C GLN A 349 -5.45 22.23 34.37
N VAL A 350 -4.23 21.74 34.60
CA VAL A 350 -3.41 21.08 33.56
C VAL A 350 -4.06 19.79 33.07
N CYS A 351 -4.64 19.00 33.97
CA CYS A 351 -5.43 17.82 33.61
C CYS A 351 -6.62 18.18 32.71
N GLN A 352 -7.34 19.25 33.04
CA GLN A 352 -8.45 19.74 32.21
C GLN A 352 -7.95 20.16 30.82
N LEU A 353 -6.92 21.01 30.74
CA LEU A 353 -6.36 21.47 29.46
C LEU A 353 -5.92 20.29 28.57
N ARG A 354 -5.26 19.29 29.14
CA ARG A 354 -4.87 18.07 28.41
C ARG A 354 -6.07 17.26 27.94
N SER A 355 -7.14 17.19 28.74
CA SER A 355 -8.39 16.51 28.34
C SER A 355 -9.11 17.20 27.18
N GLU A 356 -8.90 18.51 27.03
CA GLU A 356 -9.38 19.32 25.91
C GLU A 356 -8.45 19.26 24.68
N GLY A 357 -7.41 18.42 24.72
CA GLY A 357 -6.45 18.24 23.63
C GLY A 357 -5.30 19.27 23.60
N GLN A 358 -5.17 20.12 24.62
CA GLN A 358 -4.06 21.08 24.68
C GLN A 358 -2.74 20.39 25.06
N ARG A 359 -1.66 20.78 24.39
CA ARG A 359 -0.30 20.37 24.75
C ARG A 359 0.19 21.21 25.92
N VAL A 360 0.48 20.57 27.06
CA VAL A 360 0.99 21.25 28.27
C VAL A 360 2.34 20.64 28.68
N VAL A 361 3.41 21.44 28.64
CA VAL A 361 4.78 21.04 28.98
C VAL A 361 5.12 21.56 30.37
N GLN A 362 5.47 20.66 31.30
CA GLN A 362 5.91 21.04 32.64
C GLN A 362 7.41 21.32 32.64
N ALA A 363 7.78 22.47 33.20
CA ALA A 363 9.17 22.81 33.49
C ALA A 363 9.78 21.77 34.43
N LEU A 364 10.99 21.31 34.12
CA LEU A 364 11.78 20.54 35.07
C LEU A 364 12.44 21.47 36.09
N PRO A 365 12.84 20.96 37.28
CA PRO A 365 13.50 21.76 38.29
C PRO A 365 14.67 22.57 37.74
N GLY A 366 14.65 23.89 37.94
CA GLY A 366 15.69 24.81 37.49
C GLY A 366 15.62 25.22 36.02
N GLN A 367 14.64 24.77 35.24
CA GLN A 367 14.45 25.26 33.87
C GLN A 367 13.89 26.69 33.88
N PRO A 368 14.55 27.64 33.20
CA PRO A 368 14.05 29.00 33.09
C PRO A 368 12.86 29.07 32.12
N LEU A 369 12.07 30.14 32.21
CA LEU A 369 10.96 30.39 31.27
C LEU A 369 11.42 30.45 29.81
N ALA A 370 12.68 30.82 29.54
CA ALA A 370 13.25 30.82 28.20
C ALA A 370 13.19 29.44 27.52
N ALA A 371 13.26 28.34 28.28
CA ALA A 371 13.15 26.97 27.77
C ALA A 371 11.76 26.64 27.22
N ALA A 372 10.73 27.45 27.53
CA ALA A 372 9.38 27.26 27.01
C ALA A 372 9.35 27.33 25.48
N ARG A 373 10.14 28.22 24.87
CA ARG A 373 10.22 28.36 23.41
C ARG A 373 10.91 27.17 22.75
N ASP A 374 11.97 26.66 23.36
CA ASP A 374 12.67 25.46 22.88
C ASP A 374 11.76 24.22 22.92
N ALA A 375 10.78 24.22 23.84
CA ALA A 375 9.74 23.20 23.94
C ALA A 375 8.52 23.47 23.04
N ASP A 376 8.58 24.45 22.12
CA ASP A 376 7.47 24.87 21.25
C ASP A 376 6.20 25.23 22.06
N CYS A 377 6.37 25.98 23.15
CA CYS A 377 5.26 26.60 23.87
C CYS A 377 5.06 28.03 23.39
N ASP A 378 3.80 28.42 23.21
CA ASP A 378 3.34 29.75 22.81
C ASP A 378 2.55 30.46 23.94
N ARG A 379 2.18 29.70 24.97
CA ARG A 379 1.43 30.13 26.14
C ARG A 379 2.09 29.62 27.43
N GLN A 380 1.68 30.15 28.56
CA GLN A 380 2.15 29.75 29.89
C GLN A 380 1.03 29.84 30.93
N LEU A 381 1.13 29.01 31.97
CA LEU A 381 0.29 29.06 33.15
C LEU A 381 0.94 29.99 34.19
N ILE A 382 0.25 31.08 34.52
CA ILE A 382 0.67 32.04 35.54
C ILE A 382 -0.42 32.13 36.61
N GLN A 383 -0.01 32.17 37.87
CA GLN A 383 -0.93 32.44 38.97
C GLN A 383 -1.19 33.95 39.07
N GLN A 384 -2.43 34.37 38.87
CA GLN A 384 -2.90 35.74 39.07
C GLN A 384 -4.10 35.75 40.00
N ASN A 385 -4.06 36.57 41.06
CA ASN A 385 -5.12 36.69 42.07
C ASN A 385 -5.52 35.34 42.71
N GLY A 386 -4.56 34.44 42.90
CA GLY A 386 -4.80 33.10 43.47
C GLY A 386 -5.36 32.06 42.48
N LEU A 387 -5.56 32.42 41.21
CA LEU A 387 -6.06 31.52 40.17
C LEU A 387 -5.02 31.31 39.08
N TRP A 388 -4.93 30.10 38.54
CA TRP A 388 -4.06 29.78 37.41
C TRP A 388 -4.74 30.16 36.10
N GLN A 389 -4.05 30.95 35.28
CA GLN A 389 -4.57 31.42 33.99
C GLN A 389 -3.56 31.11 32.88
N VAL A 390 -4.08 30.71 31.72
CA VAL A 390 -3.29 30.53 30.49
C VAL A 390 -3.13 31.89 29.82
N LEU A 391 -1.90 32.34 29.67
CA LEU A 391 -1.56 33.62 29.04
C LEU A 391 -0.54 33.39 27.91
N PRO A 392 -0.49 34.26 26.89
CA PRO A 392 0.58 34.22 25.89
C PRO A 392 1.97 34.29 26.55
N LEU A 393 2.94 33.57 25.99
CA LEU A 393 4.34 33.78 26.35
C LEU A 393 4.75 35.20 25.93
N ALA A 394 5.34 35.95 26.87
CA ALA A 394 5.82 37.29 26.58
C ALA A 394 6.89 37.26 25.47
N SER A 395 6.90 38.30 24.62
CA SER A 395 7.80 38.48 23.47
C SER A 395 9.27 38.53 23.84
#